data_AF-A0A7J4AYE2-F1
#
_entry.id   AF-A0A7J4AYE2-F1
#
_cell.length_a   1.000
_cell.length_b   1.000
_cell.length_c   1.000
_cell.angle_alpha   90.00
_cell.angle_beta   90.00
_cell.angle_gamma   90.00
#
_symmetry.space_group_name_H-M   'P 1'
#
loop_
_entity.id
_entity.type
_entity.pdbx_description
1 polymer ?
#
loop_
_entity_poly.entity_id
_entity_poly.type
_entity_poly.pdbx_seq_one_letter_code
_entity_poly.pdbx_strand_id
1 'polypeptide(L)'
;MKKGLNAEDVAASILENLGYSILERRKQVVAGGVKVAEIDLVVKDPEGSIFAVEVKSGKASVTDVRQVYSNSKLIEAKPLLICKGFSDSSAASLASELNVRYLLMPEYYLFTLEDFKEVAEEIICDLLTLYLSPDISNLTEEDIKVVEAISGSNSFSEAAWKLDITEEELGRKISNLGFFKIGKKHSFNDLRLQALLIKNRWNQMKLFEEIKRKMNKLE
;
A
#
# COMPACT_ATOMS: atom_id res chain seq x y z
N MET A 1 -12.38 10.87 -14.19
CA MET A 1 -11.28 10.01 -13.70
C MET A 1 -11.46 8.62 -14.32
N LYS A 2 -10.48 8.11 -15.07
CA LYS A 2 -10.50 6.69 -15.51
C LYS A 2 -10.45 5.83 -14.25
N LYS A 3 -11.44 4.95 -14.05
CA LYS A 3 -11.33 3.86 -13.06
C LYS A 3 -10.04 3.09 -13.39
N GLY A 4 -9.25 2.76 -12.37
CA GLY A 4 -8.10 1.87 -12.56
C GLY A 4 -8.51 0.57 -13.24
N LEU A 5 -7.56 -0.10 -13.88
CA LEU A 5 -7.77 -1.45 -14.41
C LEU A 5 -8.25 -2.34 -13.26
N ASN A 6 -9.44 -2.93 -13.42
CA ASN A 6 -9.94 -3.89 -12.45
C ASN A 6 -9.28 -5.27 -12.70
N ALA A 7 -9.39 -6.19 -11.75
CA ALA A 7 -8.80 -7.52 -11.89
C ALA A 7 -9.31 -8.26 -13.15
N GLU A 8 -10.57 -8.06 -13.53
CA GLU A 8 -11.18 -8.62 -14.74
C GLU A 8 -10.48 -8.13 -16.03
N ASP A 9 -10.11 -6.85 -16.11
CA ASP A 9 -9.42 -6.27 -17.26
C ASP A 9 -8.02 -6.86 -17.44
N VAL A 10 -7.28 -7.03 -16.34
CA VAL A 10 -5.96 -7.65 -16.37
C VAL A 10 -6.08 -9.12 -16.76
N ALA A 11 -7.03 -9.84 -16.17
CA ALA A 11 -7.30 -11.23 -16.51
C ALA A 11 -7.65 -11.41 -17.99
N ALA A 12 -8.51 -10.54 -18.54
CA ALA A 12 -8.87 -10.57 -19.95
C ALA A 12 -7.66 -10.34 -20.86
N SER A 13 -6.81 -9.35 -20.55
CA SER A 13 -5.58 -9.10 -21.32
C SER A 13 -4.60 -10.28 -21.29
N ILE A 14 -4.47 -10.95 -20.14
CA ILE A 14 -3.63 -12.14 -20.01
C ILE A 14 -4.19 -13.30 -20.82
N LEU A 15 -5.50 -13.53 -20.76
CA LEU A 15 -6.16 -14.55 -21.57
C LEU A 15 -5.97 -14.30 -23.07
N GLU A 16 -6.15 -13.06 -23.53
CA GLU A 16 -5.89 -12.67 -24.92
C GLU A 16 -4.44 -12.95 -25.34
N ASN A 17 -3.46 -12.62 -24.49
CA ASN A 17 -2.05 -12.91 -24.74
C ASN A 17 -1.73 -14.42 -24.78
N LEU A 18 -2.53 -15.23 -24.10
CA LEU A 18 -2.45 -16.69 -24.15
C LEU A 18 -3.23 -17.31 -25.33
N GLY A 19 -3.80 -16.47 -26.20
CA GLY A 19 -4.51 -16.88 -27.40
C GLY A 19 -6.01 -17.13 -27.21
N TYR A 20 -6.57 -16.84 -26.03
CA TYR A 20 -8.01 -16.91 -25.83
C TYR A 20 -8.71 -15.73 -26.51
N SER A 21 -9.93 -15.97 -27.00
CA SER A 21 -10.83 -14.92 -27.47
C SER A 21 -11.88 -14.62 -26.40
N ILE A 22 -12.02 -13.35 -26.00
CA ILE A 22 -13.08 -12.93 -25.08
C ILE A 22 -14.41 -12.89 -25.85
N LEU A 23 -15.36 -13.75 -25.47
CA LEU A 23 -16.69 -13.81 -26.10
C LEU A 23 -17.66 -12.84 -25.44
N GLU A 24 -17.62 -12.76 -24.11
CA GLU A 24 -18.53 -11.93 -23.31
C GLU A 24 -17.88 -11.55 -21.98
N ARG A 25 -18.23 -10.37 -21.46
CA ARG A 25 -17.81 -9.92 -20.12
C ARG A 25 -19.07 -9.72 -19.27
N ARG A 26 -18.99 -10.08 -17.98
CA ARG A 26 -20.07 -9.96 -16.99
C ARG A 26 -21.39 -10.57 -17.49
N LYS A 27 -21.29 -11.80 -18.00
CA LYS A 27 -22.44 -12.53 -18.54
C LYS A 27 -23.42 -12.79 -17.41
N GLN A 28 -24.62 -12.23 -17.53
CA GLN A 28 -25.72 -12.54 -16.63
C GLN A 28 -26.41 -13.82 -17.09
N VAL A 29 -26.54 -14.78 -16.18
CA VAL A 29 -27.29 -16.01 -16.43
C VAL A 29 -28.67 -15.84 -15.82
N VAL A 30 -29.70 -15.96 -16.66
CA VAL A 30 -31.11 -15.79 -16.27
C VAL A 30 -31.83 -17.11 -16.46
N ALA A 31 -32.51 -17.58 -15.41
CA ALA A 31 -33.37 -18.76 -15.45
C ALA A 31 -34.76 -18.37 -14.94
N GLY A 32 -35.81 -18.66 -15.72
CA GLY A 32 -37.19 -18.30 -15.35
C GLY A 32 -37.42 -16.79 -15.15
N GLY A 33 -36.67 -15.94 -15.87
CA GLY A 33 -36.75 -14.48 -15.73
C GLY A 33 -36.01 -13.90 -14.52
N VAL A 34 -35.34 -14.72 -13.71
CA VAL A 34 -34.56 -14.29 -12.55
C VAL A 34 -33.07 -14.46 -12.84
N LYS A 35 -32.26 -13.45 -12.51
CA LYS A 35 -30.80 -13.55 -12.56
C LYS A 35 -30.34 -14.56 -11.49
N VAL A 36 -29.74 -15.66 -11.93
CA VAL A 36 -29.29 -16.75 -11.05
C VAL A 36 -27.78 -16.76 -10.86
N ALA A 37 -27.01 -16.20 -11.79
CA ALA A 37 -25.58 -16.08 -11.69
C ALA A 37 -25.04 -14.91 -12.53
N GLU A 38 -23.79 -14.55 -12.25
CA GLU A 38 -22.95 -13.69 -13.08
C GLU A 38 -21.63 -14.41 -13.30
N ILE A 39 -21.12 -14.35 -14.53
CA ILE A 39 -19.83 -14.92 -14.92
C ILE A 39 -18.95 -13.76 -15.39
N ASP A 40 -17.78 -13.60 -14.79
CA ASP A 40 -16.89 -12.47 -15.08
C ASP A 40 -16.49 -12.40 -16.55
N LEU A 41 -16.05 -13.53 -17.11
CA LEU A 41 -15.71 -13.64 -18.53
C LEU A 41 -16.19 -14.97 -19.11
N VAL A 42 -16.64 -14.95 -20.36
CA VAL A 42 -16.77 -16.15 -21.18
C VAL A 42 -15.75 -16.07 -22.30
N VAL A 43 -14.92 -17.09 -22.41
CA VAL A 43 -13.78 -17.08 -23.34
C VAL A 43 -13.72 -18.36 -24.15
N LYS A 44 -13.06 -18.30 -25.30
CA LYS A 44 -12.79 -19.44 -26.17
C LYS A 44 -11.29 -19.65 -26.28
N ASP A 45 -10.81 -20.87 -26.05
CA ASP A 45 -9.40 -21.21 -26.24
C ASP A 45 -9.05 -21.42 -27.74
N PRO A 46 -7.76 -21.48 -28.10
CA PRO A 46 -7.34 -21.75 -29.49
C PRO A 46 -7.90 -23.04 -30.09
N GLU A 47 -8.16 -24.05 -29.25
CA GLU A 47 -8.75 -25.34 -29.64
C GLU A 47 -10.28 -25.27 -29.83
N GLY A 48 -10.88 -24.15 -29.46
CA GLY A 48 -12.29 -23.85 -29.65
C GLY A 48 -13.21 -24.25 -28.49
N SER A 49 -12.67 -24.70 -27.37
CA SER A 49 -13.41 -24.94 -26.13
C SER A 49 -13.84 -23.63 -25.48
N ILE A 50 -15.07 -23.61 -24.96
CA ILE A 50 -15.63 -22.46 -24.24
C ILE A 50 -15.39 -22.64 -22.74
N PHE A 51 -14.93 -21.57 -22.09
CA PHE A 51 -14.72 -21.50 -20.65
C PHE A 51 -15.57 -20.41 -20.00
N ALA A 52 -16.12 -20.72 -18.83
CA ALA A 52 -16.64 -19.74 -17.88
C ALA A 52 -15.51 -19.39 -16.90
N VAL A 53 -15.16 -18.11 -16.85
CA VAL A 53 -14.03 -17.62 -16.06
C VAL A 53 -14.53 -16.87 -14.84
N GLU A 54 -13.96 -17.20 -13.69
CA GLU A 54 -14.07 -16.43 -12.45
C GLU A 54 -12.68 -15.83 -12.14
N VAL A 55 -12.65 -14.54 -11.80
CA VAL A 55 -11.42 -13.80 -11.53
C VAL A 55 -11.36 -13.41 -10.05
N LYS A 56 -10.34 -13.92 -9.35
CA LYS A 56 -10.07 -13.58 -7.95
C LYS A 56 -8.81 -12.75 -7.81
N SER A 57 -8.93 -11.56 -7.21
CA SER A 57 -7.78 -10.69 -6.90
C SER A 57 -6.82 -11.26 -5.84
N GLY A 58 -7.28 -12.24 -5.05
CA GLY A 58 -6.52 -12.88 -3.97
C GLY A 58 -6.34 -14.38 -4.16
N LYS A 59 -6.16 -15.07 -3.04
CA LYS A 59 -6.19 -16.53 -2.99
C LYS A 59 -7.63 -17.02 -3.13
N ALA A 60 -7.84 -18.09 -3.89
CA ALA A 60 -9.13 -18.71 -4.09
C ALA A 60 -9.47 -19.68 -2.95
N SER A 61 -10.70 -19.57 -2.48
CA SER A 61 -11.31 -20.43 -1.47
C SER A 61 -12.10 -21.59 -2.09
N VAL A 62 -12.52 -22.53 -1.25
CA VAL A 62 -13.48 -23.60 -1.62
C VAL A 62 -14.75 -23.03 -2.25
N THR A 63 -15.24 -21.87 -1.78
CA THR A 63 -16.43 -21.22 -2.31
C THR A 63 -16.23 -20.74 -3.73
N ASP A 64 -15.08 -20.11 -4.02
CA ASP A 64 -14.77 -19.60 -5.36
C ASP A 64 -14.68 -20.77 -6.37
N VAL A 65 -14.08 -21.90 -5.97
CA VAL A 65 -14.03 -23.13 -6.78
C VAL A 65 -15.42 -23.69 -7.08
N ARG A 66 -16.31 -23.74 -6.07
CA ARG A 66 -17.70 -24.20 -6.26
C ARG A 66 -18.49 -23.26 -7.16
N GLN A 67 -18.27 -21.96 -7.03
CA GLN A 67 -18.96 -20.94 -7.81
C GLN A 67 -18.60 -21.06 -9.29
N VAL A 68 -17.31 -21.06 -9.65
CA VAL A 68 -16.90 -21.20 -11.05
C VAL A 68 -17.36 -22.53 -11.64
N TYR A 69 -17.28 -23.62 -10.88
CA TYR A 69 -17.77 -24.92 -11.33
C TYR A 69 -19.28 -24.87 -11.61
N SER A 70 -20.09 -24.42 -10.65
CA SER A 70 -21.55 -24.38 -10.78
C SER A 70 -21.99 -23.44 -11.90
N ASN A 71 -21.41 -22.25 -11.98
CA ASN A 71 -21.73 -21.25 -13.00
C ASN A 71 -21.36 -21.74 -14.41
N SER A 72 -20.24 -22.46 -14.56
CA SER A 72 -19.85 -23.04 -15.85
C SER A 72 -20.89 -24.02 -16.38
N LYS A 73 -21.53 -24.81 -15.49
CA LYS A 73 -22.57 -25.78 -15.89
C LYS A 73 -23.84 -25.11 -16.39
N LEU A 74 -24.17 -23.92 -15.90
CA LEU A 74 -25.35 -23.18 -16.34
C LEU A 74 -25.27 -22.74 -17.81
N ILE A 75 -24.07 -22.68 -18.38
CA ILE A 75 -23.82 -22.27 -19.77
C ILE A 75 -23.09 -23.35 -20.59
N GLU A 76 -23.05 -24.59 -20.09
CA GLU A 76 -22.38 -25.73 -20.74
C GLU A 76 -20.91 -25.47 -21.11
N ALA A 77 -20.21 -24.67 -20.29
CA ALA A 77 -18.81 -24.31 -20.48
C ALA A 77 -17.89 -25.08 -19.52
N LYS A 78 -16.59 -25.08 -19.81
CA LYS A 78 -15.55 -25.58 -18.89
C LYS A 78 -15.23 -24.51 -17.83
N PRO A 79 -15.05 -24.87 -16.56
CA PRO A 79 -14.68 -23.91 -15.52
C PRO A 79 -13.20 -23.51 -15.62
N LEU A 80 -12.91 -22.20 -15.54
CA LEU A 80 -11.57 -21.64 -15.44
C LEU A 80 -11.49 -20.60 -14.31
N LEU A 81 -10.56 -20.78 -13.38
CA LEU A 81 -10.34 -19.87 -12.27
C LEU A 81 -9.03 -19.12 -12.43
N ILE A 82 -9.02 -17.81 -12.24
CA ILE A 82 -7.81 -16.99 -12.28
C ILE A 82 -7.58 -16.40 -10.89
N CYS A 83 -6.46 -16.69 -10.24
CA CYS A 83 -6.20 -16.26 -8.86
C CYS A 83 -4.69 -16.17 -8.52
N LYS A 84 -4.33 -15.63 -7.34
CA LYS A 84 -2.93 -15.60 -6.84
C LYS A 84 -2.45 -16.94 -6.26
N GLY A 85 -3.35 -17.90 -6.07
CA GLY A 85 -3.11 -19.16 -5.35
C GLY A 85 -4.38 -19.66 -4.68
N PHE A 86 -4.26 -20.70 -3.85
CA PHE A 86 -5.37 -21.23 -3.05
C PHE A 86 -5.23 -20.82 -1.58
N SER A 87 -6.35 -20.63 -0.88
CA SER A 87 -6.38 -20.28 0.55
C SER A 87 -5.83 -21.38 1.43
N ASP A 88 -6.08 -22.63 1.04
CA ASP A 88 -5.75 -23.85 1.77
C ASP A 88 -5.68 -25.05 0.82
N SER A 89 -5.26 -26.20 1.35
CA SER A 89 -5.15 -27.45 0.60
C SER A 89 -6.52 -28.03 0.18
N SER A 90 -7.60 -27.67 0.86
CA SER A 90 -8.95 -28.15 0.54
C SER A 90 -9.48 -27.51 -0.74
N ALA A 91 -9.25 -26.21 -0.91
CA ALA A 91 -9.59 -25.49 -2.15
C ALA A 91 -8.83 -26.05 -3.36
N ALA A 92 -7.53 -26.30 -3.22
CA ALA A 92 -6.70 -26.89 -4.27
C ALA A 92 -7.16 -28.32 -4.62
N SER A 93 -7.45 -29.15 -3.61
CA SER A 93 -7.93 -30.51 -3.81
C SER A 93 -9.29 -30.54 -4.51
N LEU A 94 -10.21 -29.65 -4.11
CA LEU A 94 -11.53 -29.55 -4.74
C LEU A 94 -11.44 -29.10 -6.20
N ALA A 95 -10.55 -28.15 -6.52
CA ALA A 95 -10.36 -27.71 -7.89
C ALA A 95 -9.91 -28.86 -8.80
N SER A 96 -9.02 -29.72 -8.30
CA SER A 96 -8.61 -30.94 -8.99
C SER A 96 -9.77 -31.92 -9.18
N GLU A 97 -10.52 -32.21 -8.11
CA GLU A 97 -11.64 -33.16 -8.15
C GLU A 97 -12.74 -32.74 -9.13
N LEU A 98 -13.06 -31.44 -9.15
CA LEU A 98 -14.09 -30.87 -10.02
C LEU A 98 -13.58 -30.54 -11.43
N ASN A 99 -12.32 -30.85 -11.75
CA ASN A 99 -11.66 -30.49 -13.02
C ASN A 99 -11.78 -28.99 -13.34
N VAL A 100 -11.67 -28.14 -12.31
CA VAL A 100 -11.58 -26.69 -12.47
C VAL A 100 -10.18 -26.34 -12.91
N ARG A 101 -10.05 -25.90 -14.16
CA ARG A 101 -8.78 -25.37 -14.66
C ARG A 101 -8.46 -24.09 -13.91
N TYR A 102 -7.20 -23.86 -13.58
CA TYR A 102 -6.80 -22.62 -12.94
C TYR A 102 -5.57 -22.02 -13.60
N LEU A 103 -5.48 -20.69 -13.56
CA LEU A 103 -4.32 -19.92 -13.95
C LEU A 103 -3.85 -19.10 -12.76
N LEU A 104 -2.64 -19.39 -12.29
CA LEU A 104 -2.03 -18.68 -11.19
C LEU A 104 -1.34 -17.43 -11.71
N MET A 105 -1.77 -16.27 -11.22
CA MET A 105 -1.15 -14.99 -11.55
C MET A 105 -0.11 -14.62 -10.49
N PRO A 106 1.09 -14.19 -10.89
CA PRO A 106 2.05 -13.59 -9.97
C PRO A 106 1.41 -12.43 -9.19
N GLU A 107 1.80 -12.26 -7.93
CA GLU A 107 1.13 -11.33 -6.99
C GLU A 107 1.00 -9.89 -7.52
N TYR A 108 1.95 -9.43 -8.34
CA TYR A 108 1.99 -8.08 -8.91
C TYR A 108 1.00 -7.85 -10.06
N TYR A 109 0.52 -8.88 -10.76
CA TYR A 109 -0.46 -8.71 -11.85
C TYR A 109 -1.85 -8.36 -11.31
N LEU A 110 -2.16 -8.77 -10.08
CA LEU A 110 -3.43 -8.51 -9.42
C LEU A 110 -3.30 -7.43 -8.34
N PHE A 111 -2.26 -6.60 -8.40
CA PHE A 111 -2.12 -5.43 -7.55
C PHE A 111 -3.00 -4.32 -8.10
N THR A 112 -4.04 -3.96 -7.35
CA THR A 112 -5.02 -2.96 -7.74
C THR A 112 -4.62 -1.57 -7.25
N LEU A 113 -5.27 -0.53 -7.78
CA LEU A 113 -5.09 0.83 -7.24
C LEU A 113 -5.57 0.96 -5.79
N GLU A 114 -6.52 0.13 -5.36
CA GLU A 114 -6.98 0.16 -3.96
C GLU A 114 -5.89 -0.43 -3.05
N ASP A 115 -5.27 -1.54 -3.45
CA ASP A 115 -4.12 -2.11 -2.73
C ASP A 115 -2.96 -1.09 -2.62
N PHE A 116 -2.70 -0.34 -3.70
CA PHE A 116 -1.73 0.76 -3.67
C PHE A 116 -2.12 1.85 -2.68
N LYS A 117 -3.39 2.24 -2.67
CA LYS A 117 -3.90 3.30 -1.81
C LYS A 117 -3.79 2.90 -0.33
N GLU A 118 -4.14 1.66 0.02
CA GLU A 118 -3.99 1.14 1.38
C GLU A 118 -2.53 1.19 1.84
N VAL A 119 -1.61 0.67 1.03
CA VAL A 119 -0.17 0.71 1.33
C VAL A 119 0.35 2.14 1.42
N ALA A 120 -0.10 3.03 0.53
CA ALA A 120 0.30 4.43 0.55
C ALA A 120 -0.23 5.15 1.79
N GLU A 121 -1.49 4.90 2.20
CA GLU A 121 -2.08 5.45 3.41
C GLU A 121 -1.31 5.00 4.65
N GLU A 122 -0.95 3.71 4.76
CA GLU A 122 -0.14 3.17 5.85
C GLU A 122 1.24 3.85 5.91
N ILE A 123 1.95 3.92 4.77
CA ILE A 123 3.26 4.59 4.69
C ILE A 123 3.14 6.06 5.10
N ILE A 124 2.10 6.78 4.63
CA ILE A 124 1.88 8.17 5.00
C ILE A 124 1.61 8.30 6.50
N CYS A 125 0.77 7.43 7.08
CA CYS A 125 0.47 7.44 8.51
C CYS A 125 1.72 7.17 9.35
N ASP A 126 2.56 6.22 8.92
CA ASP A 126 3.83 5.91 9.58
C ASP A 126 4.80 7.08 9.52
N LEU A 127 4.94 7.71 8.35
CA LEU A 127 5.77 8.91 8.19
C LEU A 127 5.23 10.04 9.08
N LEU A 128 3.94 10.35 9.02
CA LEU A 128 3.34 11.38 9.86
C LEU A 128 3.51 11.08 11.35
N THR A 129 3.35 9.83 11.77
CA THR A 129 3.57 9.41 13.16
C THR A 129 5.03 9.58 13.55
N LEU A 130 5.97 9.16 12.70
CA LEU A 130 7.40 9.32 12.94
C LEU A 130 7.78 10.79 13.14
N TYR A 131 7.23 11.68 12.31
CA TYR A 131 7.61 13.08 12.20
C TYR A 131 6.81 14.03 13.11
N LEU A 132 5.57 13.70 13.47
CA LEU A 132 4.69 14.52 14.32
C LEU A 132 4.65 14.07 15.79
N SER A 133 5.19 12.89 16.13
CA SER A 133 5.27 12.42 17.51
C SER A 133 6.50 12.83 18.34
N PRO A 134 7.53 13.57 17.86
CA PRO A 134 8.60 14.03 18.74
C PRO A 134 8.03 14.87 19.89
N ASP A 135 8.28 14.41 21.12
CA ASP A 135 7.98 15.20 22.30
C ASP A 135 9.06 16.27 22.46
N ILE A 136 8.66 17.51 22.20
CA ILE A 136 9.55 18.69 22.27
C ILE A 136 9.45 19.41 23.62
N SER A 137 8.66 18.91 24.57
CA SER A 137 8.39 19.59 25.84
C SER A 137 9.64 19.81 26.71
N ASN A 138 10.65 18.94 26.56
CA ASN A 138 11.89 18.99 27.32
C ASN A 138 13.10 19.53 26.52
N LEU A 139 12.86 20.09 25.33
CA LEU A 139 13.94 20.71 24.56
C LEU A 139 14.54 21.90 25.29
N THR A 140 15.86 21.94 25.39
CA THR A 140 16.59 23.09 25.90
C THR A 140 17.02 24.05 24.78
N GLU A 141 17.40 25.27 25.15
CA GLU A 141 18.00 26.24 24.22
C GLU A 141 19.36 25.77 23.67
N GLU A 142 20.01 24.79 24.29
CA GLU A 142 21.24 24.20 23.74
C GLU A 142 20.91 23.12 22.70
N ASP A 143 19.85 22.35 22.94
CA ASP A 143 19.36 21.33 22.01
C ASP A 143 18.83 21.99 20.71
N ILE A 144 18.17 23.14 20.83
CA ILE A 144 17.66 23.85 19.65
C ILE A 144 18.80 24.36 18.76
N LYS A 145 19.96 24.75 19.31
CA LYS A 145 21.12 25.13 18.48
C LYS A 145 21.58 23.98 17.59
N VAL A 146 21.58 22.76 18.13
CA VAL A 146 21.92 21.56 17.36
C VAL A 146 20.90 21.34 16.24
N VAL A 147 19.61 21.48 16.55
CA VAL A 147 18.52 21.39 15.58
C VAL A 147 18.64 22.47 14.48
N GLU A 148 18.98 23.70 14.84
CA GLU A 148 19.16 24.80 13.89
C GLU A 148 20.36 24.59 12.97
N ALA A 149 21.48 24.12 13.51
CA ALA A 149 22.67 23.80 12.73
C ALA A 149 22.41 22.68 11.73
N ILE A 150 21.68 21.63 12.13
CA ILE A 150 21.32 20.52 11.23
C ILE A 150 20.32 20.98 10.15
N SER A 151 19.22 21.64 10.55
CA SER A 151 18.16 22.06 9.63
C SER A 151 18.63 23.07 8.57
N GLY A 152 19.59 23.92 8.94
CA GLY A 152 20.17 24.94 8.08
C GLY A 152 21.38 24.50 7.25
N SER A 153 21.75 23.22 7.26
CA SER A 153 22.95 22.70 6.57
C SER A 153 22.61 21.72 5.45
N ASN A 154 23.51 21.57 4.49
CA ASN A 154 23.38 20.63 3.36
C ASN A 154 24.15 19.32 3.58
N SER A 155 25.00 19.26 4.60
CA SER A 155 25.75 18.06 4.96
C SER A 155 25.95 17.96 6.47
N PHE A 156 26.29 16.74 6.93
CA PHE A 156 26.63 16.48 8.33
C PHE A 156 27.87 17.26 8.78
N SER A 157 28.88 17.34 7.92
CA SER A 157 30.10 18.11 8.13
C SER A 157 29.83 19.60 8.31
N GLU A 158 28.95 20.17 7.48
CA GLU A 158 28.57 21.59 7.57
C GLU A 158 27.82 21.88 8.88
N ALA A 159 26.95 20.96 9.32
CA ALA A 159 26.24 21.10 10.59
C ALA A 159 27.20 21.07 11.79
N ALA A 160 28.21 20.19 11.76
CA ALA A 160 29.24 20.11 12.80
C ALA A 160 30.10 21.39 12.83
N TRP A 161 30.51 21.87 11.65
CA TRP A 161 31.25 23.11 11.50
C TRP A 161 30.52 24.33 12.06
N LYS A 162 29.19 24.46 11.83
CA LYS A 162 28.39 25.57 12.38
C LYS A 162 28.30 25.57 13.90
N LEU A 163 28.48 24.41 14.53
CA LEU A 163 28.49 24.25 15.98
C LEU A 163 29.90 24.33 16.57
N ASP A 164 30.93 24.49 15.74
CA ASP A 164 32.33 24.43 16.12
C ASP A 164 32.70 23.13 16.87
N ILE A 165 32.16 22.00 16.38
CA ILE A 165 32.41 20.65 16.93
C ILE A 165 32.83 19.68 15.84
N THR A 166 33.35 18.53 16.25
CA THR A 166 33.64 17.42 15.35
C THR A 166 32.36 16.67 14.93
N GLU A 167 32.40 15.99 13.79
CA GLU A 167 31.30 15.12 13.34
C GLU A 167 30.95 14.03 14.37
N GLU A 168 31.95 13.49 15.05
CA GLU A 168 31.78 12.48 16.10
C GLU A 168 31.08 13.04 17.35
N GLU A 169 31.34 14.30 17.70
CA GLU A 169 30.63 15.01 18.77
C GLU A 169 29.20 15.34 18.39
N LEU A 170 28.98 15.76 17.13
CA LEU A 170 27.64 15.96 16.61
C LEU A 170 26.83 14.67 16.66
N GLY A 171 27.40 13.54 16.23
CA GLY A 171 26.76 12.22 16.29
C GLY A 171 26.36 11.81 17.71
N ARG A 172 27.25 12.07 18.69
CA ARG A 172 26.96 11.85 20.11
C ARG A 172 25.84 12.76 20.64
N LYS A 173 25.87 14.06 20.32
CA LYS A 173 24.80 15.00 20.68
C LYS A 173 23.46 14.53 20.13
N ILE A 174 23.38 14.18 18.83
CA ILE A 174 22.15 13.71 18.20
C ILE A 174 21.62 12.45 18.86
N SER A 175 22.50 11.50 19.19
CA SER A 175 22.11 10.25 19.85
C SER A 175 21.54 10.47 21.26
N ASN A 176 22.07 11.45 21.99
CA ASN A 176 21.61 11.79 23.35
C ASN A 176 20.28 12.54 23.37
N LEU A 177 19.93 13.23 22.29
CA LEU A 177 18.72 14.05 22.20
C LEU A 177 17.43 13.22 22.19
N GLY A 178 17.48 11.94 21.81
CA GLY A 178 16.38 10.97 21.93
C GLY A 178 15.14 11.22 21.06
N PHE A 179 14.91 12.45 20.59
CA PHE A 179 13.83 12.83 19.68
C PHE A 179 14.19 12.63 18.19
N PHE A 180 15.49 12.52 17.89
CA PHE A 180 15.92 12.07 16.57
C PHE A 180 15.77 10.55 16.49
N LYS A 181 14.77 10.10 15.74
CA LYS A 181 14.57 8.67 15.50
C LYS A 181 15.54 8.23 14.40
N ILE A 182 16.75 7.85 14.80
CA ILE A 182 17.78 7.33 13.91
C ILE A 182 17.69 5.80 13.90
N GLY A 183 16.93 5.23 12.97
CA GLY A 183 17.10 3.83 12.56
C GLY A 183 18.44 3.53 11.88
N LYS A 184 18.68 2.26 11.53
CA LYS A 184 19.99 1.73 11.07
C LYS A 184 20.50 2.29 9.72
N LYS A 185 19.70 3.06 8.95
CA LYS A 185 20.08 3.61 7.64
C LYS A 185 19.34 4.93 7.34
N HIS A 186 19.56 5.99 8.12
CA HIS A 186 19.07 7.32 7.73
C HIS A 186 20.16 8.12 7.01
N SER A 187 19.73 8.82 5.96
CA SER A 187 20.54 9.82 5.28
C SER A 187 20.56 11.12 6.10
N PHE A 188 21.54 11.99 5.84
CA PHE A 188 21.55 13.33 6.42
C PHE A 188 20.28 14.12 6.07
N ASN A 189 19.66 13.85 4.91
CA ASN A 189 18.40 14.50 4.52
C ASN A 189 17.25 14.16 5.47
N ASP A 190 17.19 12.92 5.97
CA ASP A 190 16.17 12.51 6.94
C ASP A 190 16.37 13.23 8.28
N LEU A 191 17.61 13.31 8.74
CA LEU A 191 18.00 14.06 9.94
C LEU A 191 17.64 15.55 9.79
N ARG A 192 17.93 16.14 8.63
CA ARG A 192 17.60 17.53 8.30
C ARG A 192 16.09 17.77 8.29
N LEU A 193 15.31 16.85 7.73
CA LEU A 193 13.85 16.94 7.73
C LEU A 193 13.28 16.89 9.16
N GLN A 194 13.76 15.96 10.00
CA GLN A 194 13.37 15.91 11.41
C GLN A 194 13.72 17.22 12.12
N ALA A 195 14.93 17.74 11.91
CA ALA A 195 15.37 19.00 12.50
C ALA A 195 14.50 20.20 12.07
N LEU A 196 14.11 20.29 10.79
CA LEU A 196 13.21 21.33 10.30
C LEU A 196 11.84 21.29 11.00
N LEU A 197 11.28 20.08 11.18
CA LEU A 197 9.99 19.90 11.83
C LEU A 197 10.04 20.26 13.32
N ILE A 198 11.09 19.81 14.01
CA ILE A 198 11.32 20.13 15.42
C ILE A 198 11.49 21.64 15.61
N LYS A 199 12.30 22.28 14.76
CA LYS A 199 12.49 23.74 14.76
C LYS A 199 11.17 24.48 14.60
N ASN A 200 10.36 24.08 13.62
CA ASN A 200 9.06 24.72 13.38
C ASN A 200 8.13 24.58 14.60
N ARG A 201 8.08 23.39 15.20
CA ARG A 201 7.23 23.13 16.37
C ARG A 201 7.70 23.90 17.61
N TRP A 202 9.00 24.01 17.83
CA TRP A 202 9.58 24.84 18.90
C TRP A 202 9.20 26.32 18.74
N ASN A 203 9.32 26.85 17.52
CA ASN A 203 8.94 28.24 17.22
C ASN A 203 7.45 28.49 17.47
N GLN A 204 6.58 27.55 17.09
CA GLN A 204 5.15 27.63 17.39
C GLN A 204 4.90 27.64 18.90
N MET A 205 5.56 26.77 19.66
CA MET A 205 5.44 26.72 21.12
C MET A 205 5.83 28.05 21.77
N LYS A 206 6.99 28.62 21.41
CA LYS A 206 7.44 29.94 21.92
C LYS A 206 6.46 31.06 21.58
N LEU A 207 5.92 31.07 20.36
CA LEU A 207 4.91 32.04 19.95
C LEU A 207 3.64 31.93 20.80
N PHE A 208 3.16 30.70 21.05
CA PHE A 208 2.01 30.47 21.94
C PHE A 208 2.28 30.93 23.38
N GLU A 209 3.47 30.67 23.92
CA GLU A 209 3.88 31.16 25.24
C GLU A 209 3.90 32.69 25.31
N GLU A 210 4.42 33.35 24.27
CA GLU A 210 4.46 34.81 24.20
C GLU A 210 3.05 35.42 24.15
N ILE A 211 2.15 34.82 23.36
CA ILE A 211 0.75 35.23 23.26
C ILE A 211 0.07 35.08 24.63
N LYS A 212 0.20 33.91 25.28
CA LYS A 212 -0.34 33.68 26.63
C LYS A 212 0.16 34.72 27.63
N ARG A 213 1.47 35.02 27.62
CA ARG A 213 2.07 36.02 28.50
C ARG A 213 1.51 37.43 28.27
N LYS A 214 1.19 37.79 27.01
CA LYS A 214 0.57 39.09 26.69
C LYS A 214 -0.90 39.14 27.13
N MET A 215 -1.65 38.05 26.94
CA MET A 215 -3.04 37.95 27.40
C MET A 215 -3.16 38.08 28.91
N ASN A 216 -2.31 37.38 29.67
CA ASN A 216 -2.31 37.44 31.14
C ASN A 216 -1.91 38.82 31.71
N LYS A 217 -1.39 39.73 30.89
CA LYS A 217 -1.08 41.12 31.30
C LYS A 217 -2.21 42.10 31.00
N LEU A 218 -3.24 41.65 30.27
CA LEU A 218 -4.42 42.43 29.91
C LEU A 218 -5.61 42.16 30.85
N GLU A 219 -5.53 41.10 31.65
CA GLU A 219 -6.40 40.81 32.81
C GLU A 219 -5.84 41.46 34.08
#